data_AF-B9L5U2-F1
#
_entry.id   AF-B9L5U2-F1
#
_cell.length_a   1.000
_cell.length_b   1.000
_cell.length_c   1.000
_cell.angle_alpha   90.00
_cell.angle_beta   90.00
_cell.angle_gamma   90.00
#
_symmetry.space_group_name_H-M   'P 1'
#
loop_
_entity.id
_entity.type
_entity.pdbx_description
1 polymer ?
#
loop_
_entity_poly.entity_id
_entity_poly.type
_entity_poly.pdbx_seq_one_letter_code
_entity_poly.pdbx_strand_id
1 'polypeptide(L)'
;MEIKNNYYEFRSALTKGDVQKAEEFFQKAFEEAFNLYQQKLSEGGKFNLNDENELFALVVLFDNMIGFWKEGMLEEGIGFAESMVEMVDSPKLKEMFKGYSLGMQAGLDVDTFFKKYVDLSKVDEEFPQFLCNFKEEIKELIK
;
A
#
# COMPACT_ATOMS: atom_id res chain seq x y z
N MET A 1 -0.05 10.08 -17.11
CA MET A 1 0.05 9.68 -15.70
C MET A 1 1.48 9.92 -15.27
N GLU A 2 1.66 10.72 -14.23
CA GLU A 2 2.95 11.05 -13.62
C GLU A 2 3.01 10.54 -12.17
N ILE A 3 2.22 9.51 -11.84
CA ILE A 3 2.10 8.91 -10.50
C ILE A 3 3.47 8.67 -9.86
N LYS A 4 4.39 8.02 -10.58
CA LYS A 4 5.75 7.74 -10.09
C LYS A 4 6.52 9.03 -9.77
N ASN A 5 6.45 10.03 -10.66
CA ASN A 5 7.15 11.31 -10.46
C ASN A 5 6.56 12.07 -9.27
N ASN A 6 5.23 12.18 -9.19
CA ASN A 6 4.53 12.81 -8.07
C ASN A 6 4.87 12.10 -6.74
N TYR A 7 4.91 10.77 -6.72
CA TYR A 7 5.31 10.04 -5.52
C TYR A 7 6.77 10.31 -5.11
N TYR A 8 7.69 10.41 -6.07
CA TYR A 8 9.07 10.79 -5.74
C TYR A 8 9.21 12.21 -5.22
N GLU A 9 8.48 13.17 -5.80
CA GLU A 9 8.47 14.54 -5.29
C GLU A 9 7.86 14.62 -3.89
N PHE A 10 6.82 13.82 -3.60
CA PHE A 10 6.30 13.62 -2.25
C PHE A 10 7.39 13.14 -1.28
N ARG A 11 8.10 12.04 -1.60
CA ARG A 11 9.18 11.51 -0.75
C ARG A 11 10.31 12.52 -0.58
N SER A 12 10.69 13.22 -1.65
CA SER A 12 11.70 14.29 -1.66
C SER A 12 11.30 15.45 -0.73
N ALA A 13 10.05 15.90 -0.78
CA ALA A 13 9.54 16.95 0.09
C ALA A 13 9.54 16.53 1.57
N LEU A 14 9.14 15.28 1.87
CA LEU A 14 9.21 14.73 3.23
C LEU A 14 10.64 14.76 3.80
N THR A 15 11.65 14.36 3.02
CA THR A 15 13.06 14.39 3.48
C THR A 15 13.57 15.79 3.76
N LYS A 16 12.95 16.82 3.17
CA LYS A 16 13.29 18.24 3.37
C LYS A 16 12.45 18.90 4.47
N GLY A 17 11.49 18.17 5.07
CA GLY A 17 10.54 18.72 6.04
C GLY A 17 9.51 19.68 5.43
N ASP A 18 9.34 19.69 4.10
CA ASP A 18 8.39 20.54 3.39
C ASP A 18 7.02 19.83 3.33
N VAL A 19 6.30 19.83 4.46
CA VAL A 19 5.04 19.08 4.62
C VAL A 19 3.98 19.53 3.62
N GLN A 20 3.86 20.84 3.37
CA GLN A 20 2.86 21.36 2.45
C GLN A 20 3.06 20.83 1.02
N LYS A 21 4.31 20.81 0.53
CA LYS A 21 4.58 20.21 -0.78
C LYS A 21 4.43 18.70 -0.78
N ALA A 22 4.80 18.04 0.32
CA ALA A 22 4.59 16.60 0.43
C ALA A 22 3.11 16.25 0.27
N GLU A 23 2.22 16.97 0.96
CA GLU A 23 0.77 16.83 0.83
C GLU A 23 0.30 17.09 -0.60
N GLU A 24 0.75 18.18 -1.23
CA GLU A 24 0.38 18.52 -2.61
C GLU A 24 0.76 17.40 -3.60
N PHE A 25 2.00 16.90 -3.52
CA PHE A 25 2.46 15.86 -4.43
C PHE A 25 1.83 14.50 -4.14
N PHE A 26 1.59 14.17 -2.87
CA PHE A 26 0.87 12.95 -2.53
C PHE A 26 -0.58 12.99 -3.05
N GLN A 27 -1.27 14.13 -2.90
CA GLN A 27 -2.63 14.29 -3.42
C GLN A 27 -2.67 14.09 -4.94
N LYS A 28 -1.75 14.70 -5.70
CA LYS A 28 -1.66 14.49 -7.15
C LYS A 28 -1.43 13.03 -7.52
N ALA A 29 -0.50 12.36 -6.83
CA ALA A 29 -0.23 10.94 -7.04
C ALA A 29 -1.47 10.08 -6.72
N PHE A 30 -2.17 10.39 -5.63
CA PHE A 30 -3.35 9.66 -5.18
C PHE A 30 -4.53 9.84 -6.12
N GLU A 31 -4.83 11.06 -6.57
CA GLU A 31 -5.91 11.31 -7.52
C GLU A 31 -5.72 10.51 -8.82
N GLU A 32 -4.50 10.50 -9.36
CA GLU A 32 -4.18 9.70 -10.55
C GLU A 32 -4.25 8.19 -10.28
N ALA A 33 -3.70 7.72 -9.16
CA ALA A 33 -3.72 6.31 -8.77
C ALA A 33 -5.15 5.80 -8.51
N PHE A 34 -5.99 6.62 -7.89
CA PHE A 34 -7.38 6.30 -7.60
C PHE A 34 -8.23 6.29 -8.88
N ASN A 35 -8.00 7.22 -9.81
CA ASN A 35 -8.65 7.19 -11.12
C ASN A 35 -8.30 5.91 -11.90
N LEU A 36 -7.02 5.50 -11.87
CA LEU A 36 -6.59 4.24 -12.48
C LEU A 36 -7.23 3.04 -11.79
N TYR A 37 -7.29 3.02 -10.45
CA TYR A 37 -7.99 1.98 -9.68
C TYR A 37 -9.46 1.84 -10.09
N GLN A 38 -10.21 2.95 -10.18
CA GLN A 38 -11.60 2.94 -10.60
C GLN A 38 -11.76 2.44 -12.04
N GLN A 39 -10.87 2.85 -12.95
CA GLN A 39 -10.87 2.35 -14.32
C GLN A 39 -10.67 0.82 -14.35
N LYS A 40 -9.66 0.30 -13.66
CA LYS A 40 -9.36 -1.14 -13.61
C LYS A 40 -10.51 -1.94 -13.01
N LEU A 41 -11.13 -1.45 -11.94
CA LEU A 41 -12.33 -2.06 -11.37
C LEU A 41 -13.47 -2.16 -12.38
N SER A 42 -13.74 -1.07 -13.11
CA SER A 42 -14.83 -1.02 -14.09
C SER A 42 -14.61 -1.95 -15.28
N GLU A 43 -13.36 -2.20 -15.65
CA GLU A 43 -12.96 -3.06 -16.76
C GLU A 43 -12.74 -4.52 -16.33
N GLY A 44 -12.79 -4.83 -15.01
CA GLY A 44 -12.37 -6.13 -14.47
C GLY A 44 -10.88 -6.41 -14.69
N GLY A 45 -10.08 -5.36 -14.82
CA GLY A 45 -8.66 -5.40 -15.09
C GLY A 45 -7.79 -5.50 -13.83
N LYS A 46 -6.51 -5.79 -14.03
CA LYS A 46 -5.48 -5.86 -13.00
C LYS A 46 -4.39 -4.82 -13.26
N PHE A 47 -3.65 -4.49 -12.21
CA PHE A 47 -2.47 -3.65 -12.31
C PHE A 47 -1.34 -4.41 -13.00
N ASN A 48 -0.75 -3.79 -14.03
CA ASN A 48 0.44 -4.28 -14.71
C ASN A 48 1.69 -3.87 -13.92
N LEU A 49 2.26 -4.80 -13.17
CA LEU A 49 3.44 -4.54 -12.33
C LEU A 49 4.72 -4.22 -13.11
N ASN A 50 4.74 -4.46 -14.42
CA ASN A 50 5.85 -4.06 -15.31
C ASN A 50 5.72 -2.62 -15.81
N ASP A 51 4.56 -1.99 -15.66
CA ASP A 51 4.39 -0.56 -15.90
C ASP A 51 4.68 0.20 -14.61
N GLU A 52 5.65 1.12 -14.68
CA GLU A 52 6.09 1.82 -13.48
C GLU A 52 5.02 2.73 -12.88
N ASN A 53 4.13 3.33 -13.68
CA ASN A 53 3.06 4.15 -13.12
C ASN A 53 1.96 3.30 -12.49
N GLU A 54 1.63 2.15 -13.07
CA GLU A 54 0.69 1.21 -12.45
C GLU A 54 1.27 0.60 -11.16
N LEU A 55 2.58 0.31 -11.12
CA LEU A 55 3.27 -0.13 -9.91
C LEU A 55 3.23 0.94 -8.82
N PHE A 56 3.56 2.20 -9.15
CA PHE A 56 3.51 3.30 -8.19
C PHE A 56 2.08 3.69 -7.81
N ALA A 57 1.09 3.41 -8.65
CA ALA A 57 -0.31 3.55 -8.26
C ALA A 57 -0.63 2.63 -7.08
N LEU A 58 -0.19 1.36 -7.14
CA LEU A 58 -0.34 0.44 -6.01
C LEU A 58 0.41 0.91 -4.76
N VAL A 59 1.60 1.52 -4.90
CA VAL A 59 2.35 2.08 -3.77
C VAL A 59 1.56 3.19 -3.09
N VAL A 60 1.07 4.16 -3.86
CA VAL A 60 0.31 5.31 -3.35
C VAL A 60 -0.97 4.85 -2.67
N LEU A 61 -1.68 3.92 -3.30
CA LEU A 61 -2.90 3.35 -2.78
C LEU A 61 -2.67 2.54 -1.49
N PHE A 62 -1.58 1.78 -1.42
CA PHE A 62 -1.16 1.09 -0.20
C PHE A 62 -0.81 2.08 0.92
N ASP A 63 -0.03 3.12 0.65
CA ASP A 63 0.28 4.16 1.64
C ASP A 63 -0.99 4.85 2.16
N ASN A 64 -1.97 5.10 1.29
CA ASN A 64 -3.26 5.63 1.68
C ASN A 64 -4.06 4.66 2.56
N MET A 65 -4.03 3.35 2.26
CA MET A 65 -4.64 2.32 3.11
C MET A 65 -4.02 2.29 4.51
N ILE A 66 -2.69 2.46 4.62
CA ILE A 66 -2.03 2.61 5.92
C ILE A 66 -2.51 3.88 6.65
N GLY A 67 -2.80 4.95 5.91
CA GLY A 67 -3.46 6.15 6.43
C GLY A 67 -4.82 5.85 7.06
N PHE A 68 -5.70 5.13 6.33
CA PHE A 68 -7.00 4.69 6.88
C PHE A 68 -6.82 3.89 8.16
N TRP A 69 -5.88 2.95 8.19
CA TRP A 69 -5.60 2.17 9.39
C TRP A 69 -5.17 3.06 10.57
N LYS A 70 -4.27 4.03 10.34
CA LYS A 70 -3.84 4.99 11.37
C LYS A 70 -4.98 5.81 11.95
N GLU A 71 -5.94 6.20 11.11
CA GLU A 71 -7.12 6.96 11.52
C GLU A 71 -8.24 6.10 12.12
N GLY A 72 -8.04 4.78 12.26
CA GLY A 72 -9.02 3.85 12.79
C GLY A 72 -10.14 3.47 11.81
N MET A 73 -10.01 3.84 10.54
CA MET A 73 -10.92 3.49 9.43
C MET A 73 -10.65 2.06 8.95
N LEU A 74 -10.90 1.09 9.84
CA LEU A 74 -10.55 -0.32 9.62
C LEU A 74 -11.40 -0.98 8.52
N GLU A 75 -12.69 -0.63 8.42
CA GLU A 75 -13.58 -1.22 7.40
C GLU A 75 -13.11 -0.85 5.99
N GLU A 76 -12.78 0.42 5.77
CA GLU A 76 -12.23 0.92 4.51
C GLU A 76 -10.87 0.32 4.21
N GLY A 77 -9.97 0.24 5.21
CA GLY A 77 -8.65 -0.37 5.06
C GLY A 77 -8.73 -1.85 4.68
N ILE A 78 -9.60 -2.63 5.34
CA ILE A 78 -9.81 -4.06 5.06
C ILE A 78 -10.40 -4.25 3.66
N GLY A 79 -11.48 -3.53 3.33
CA GLY A 79 -12.11 -3.62 2.02
C GLY A 79 -11.16 -3.24 0.88
N PHE A 80 -10.29 -2.27 1.12
CA PHE A 80 -9.23 -1.90 0.19
C PHE A 80 -8.21 -3.03 0.00
N ALA A 81 -7.67 -3.58 1.09
CA ALA A 81 -6.70 -4.68 1.05
C ALA A 81 -7.28 -5.91 0.31
N GLU A 82 -8.52 -6.27 0.58
CA GLU A 82 -9.21 -7.40 -0.08
C GLU A 82 -9.40 -7.16 -1.57
N SER A 83 -9.77 -5.93 -1.97
CA SER A 83 -9.87 -5.55 -3.39
C SER A 83 -8.51 -5.67 -4.10
N MET A 84 -7.43 -5.25 -3.45
CA MET A 84 -6.08 -5.32 -4.02
C MET A 84 -5.61 -6.76 -4.26
N VAL A 85 -6.03 -7.74 -3.44
CA VAL A 85 -5.70 -9.16 -3.64
C VAL A 85 -6.18 -9.68 -5.00
N GLU A 86 -7.32 -9.21 -5.47
CA GLU A 86 -7.90 -9.60 -6.76
C GLU A 86 -7.30 -8.81 -7.94
N MET A 87 -6.85 -7.59 -7.68
CA MET A 87 -6.37 -6.65 -8.70
C MET A 87 -4.87 -6.75 -9.02
N VAL A 88 -4.12 -7.63 -8.36
CA VAL A 88 -2.71 -7.90 -8.66
C VAL A 88 -2.50 -9.36 -9.04
N ASP A 89 -1.51 -9.66 -9.87
CA ASP A 89 -1.16 -11.06 -10.23
C ASP A 89 0.04 -11.61 -9.46
N SER A 90 0.80 -10.77 -8.77
CA SER A 90 1.94 -11.21 -7.96
C SER A 90 1.48 -11.97 -6.71
N PRO A 91 1.84 -13.26 -6.53
CA PRO A 91 1.53 -14.01 -5.31
C PRO A 91 2.07 -13.31 -4.06
N LYS A 92 3.25 -12.70 -4.15
CA LYS A 92 3.89 -11.98 -3.05
C LYS A 92 3.10 -10.74 -2.63
N LEU A 93 2.64 -9.92 -3.58
CA LEU A 93 1.80 -8.77 -3.25
C LEU A 93 0.43 -9.20 -2.71
N LYS A 94 -0.13 -10.30 -3.19
CA LYS A 94 -1.36 -10.87 -2.59
C LYS A 94 -1.16 -11.28 -1.14
N GLU A 95 -0.05 -11.95 -0.84
CA GLU A 95 0.31 -12.31 0.54
C GLU A 95 0.50 -11.07 1.41
N MET A 96 1.15 -10.03 0.89
CA MET A 96 1.25 -8.73 1.54
C MET A 96 -0.13 -8.18 1.90
N PHE A 97 -1.01 -7.94 0.93
CA PHE A 97 -2.34 -7.37 1.21
C PHE A 97 -3.17 -8.23 2.17
N LYS A 98 -3.10 -9.56 2.06
CA LYS A 98 -3.73 -10.47 3.03
C LYS A 98 -3.18 -10.29 4.44
N GLY A 99 -1.86 -10.21 4.61
CA GLY A 99 -1.22 -10.01 5.92
C GLY A 99 -1.63 -8.69 6.57
N TYR A 100 -1.69 -7.60 5.79
CA TYR A 100 -2.19 -6.30 6.27
C TYR A 100 -3.69 -6.36 6.63
N SER A 101 -4.51 -7.01 5.81
CA SER A 101 -5.92 -7.25 6.11
C SER A 101 -6.11 -8.01 7.42
N LEU A 102 -5.34 -9.09 7.65
CA LEU A 102 -5.36 -9.86 8.90
C LEU A 102 -4.99 -9.00 10.12
N GLY A 103 -3.99 -8.12 9.98
CA GLY A 103 -3.61 -7.18 11.04
C GLY A 103 -4.76 -6.25 11.43
N MET A 104 -5.45 -5.68 10.45
CA MET A 104 -6.62 -4.83 10.66
C MET A 104 -7.81 -5.62 11.23
N GLN A 105 -8.10 -6.81 10.70
CA GLN A 105 -9.17 -7.69 11.19
C GLN A 105 -8.94 -8.17 12.63
N ALA A 106 -7.68 -8.28 13.06
CA ALA A 106 -7.32 -8.58 14.44
C ALA A 106 -7.48 -7.39 15.40
N GLY A 107 -7.86 -6.21 14.89
CA GLY A 107 -8.05 -4.99 15.68
C GLY A 107 -6.75 -4.40 16.23
N LEU A 108 -5.61 -4.73 15.62
CA LEU A 108 -4.31 -4.21 16.01
C LEU A 108 -4.15 -2.77 15.52
N ASP A 109 -3.48 -1.93 16.29
CA ASP A 109 -2.97 -0.66 15.76
C ASP A 109 -1.77 -0.91 14.83
N VAL A 110 -1.53 0.02 13.91
CA VAL A 110 -0.49 -0.13 12.88
C VAL A 110 0.91 -0.29 13.49
N ASP A 111 1.22 0.40 14.59
CA ASP A 111 2.56 0.39 15.18
C ASP A 111 2.83 -0.97 15.85
N THR A 112 1.83 -1.50 16.56
CA THR A 112 1.87 -2.87 17.11
C THR A 112 2.02 -3.90 16.00
N PHE A 113 1.28 -3.76 14.89
CA PHE A 113 1.39 -4.67 13.76
C PHE A 113 2.80 -4.66 13.15
N PHE A 114 3.33 -3.47 12.86
CA PHE A 114 4.63 -3.30 12.22
C PHE A 114 5.73 -3.87 13.11
N LYS A 115 5.69 -3.55 14.41
CA LYS A 115 6.67 -4.04 15.37
C LYS A 115 6.66 -5.57 15.49
N LYS A 116 5.47 -6.17 15.56
CA LYS A 116 5.34 -7.61 15.85
C LYS A 116 5.45 -8.48 14.60
N TYR A 117 4.94 -8.04 13.45
CA TYR A 117 4.75 -8.93 12.30
C TYR A 117 5.49 -8.52 11.03
N VAL A 118 5.98 -7.28 10.90
CA VAL A 118 6.72 -6.83 9.71
C VAL A 118 8.23 -6.84 9.98
N ASP A 119 9.02 -7.45 9.10
CA ASP A 119 10.49 -7.47 9.16
C ASP A 119 11.06 -6.24 8.46
N LEU A 120 11.13 -5.13 9.21
CA LEU A 120 11.69 -3.85 8.74
C LEU A 120 13.22 -3.89 8.52
N SER A 121 13.91 -4.98 8.87
CA SER A 121 15.35 -5.13 8.60
C SER A 121 15.66 -5.59 7.18
N LYS A 122 14.62 -6.02 6.43
CA LYS A 122 14.75 -6.54 5.07
C LYS A 122 14.00 -5.67 4.08
N VAL A 123 14.66 -5.37 2.97
CA VAL A 123 14.04 -4.82 1.77
C VAL A 123 13.76 -5.98 0.82
N ASP A 124 12.55 -6.07 0.29
CA ASP A 124 12.22 -7.09 -0.71
C ASP A 124 12.97 -6.82 -2.03
N GLU A 125 13.55 -7.86 -2.63
CA GLU A 125 14.34 -7.71 -3.86
C GLU A 125 13.48 -7.41 -5.10
N GLU A 126 12.26 -7.92 -5.14
CA GLU A 126 11.34 -7.78 -6.27
C GLU A 126 10.48 -6.52 -6.14
N PHE A 127 10.07 -6.21 -4.91
CA PHE A 127 9.19 -5.11 -4.57
C PHE A 127 9.77 -4.22 -3.46
N PRO A 128 10.93 -3.57 -3.68
CA PRO A 128 11.64 -2.79 -2.65
C PRO A 128 10.85 -1.59 -2.11
N GLN A 129 9.85 -1.12 -2.86
CA GLN A 129 8.94 -0.04 -2.50
C GLN A 129 7.82 -0.48 -1.52
N PHE A 130 7.67 -1.78 -1.24
CA PHE A 130 6.64 -2.32 -0.38
C PHE A 130 7.21 -3.01 0.87
N LEU A 131 6.39 -3.08 1.91
CA LEU A 131 6.70 -3.78 3.16
C LEU A 131 6.15 -5.23 3.11
N CYS A 132 6.68 -6.04 2.19
CA CYS A 132 6.19 -7.40 1.95
C CYS A 132 6.74 -8.47 2.91
N ASN A 133 7.82 -8.16 3.64
CA ASN A 133 8.50 -9.13 4.49
C ASN A 133 7.77 -9.25 5.83
N PHE A 134 7.08 -10.36 6.05
CA PHE A 134 6.51 -10.69 7.35
C PHE A 134 7.44 -11.61 8.15
N LYS A 135 7.39 -11.46 9.48
CA LYS A 135 7.99 -12.41 10.43
C LYS A 135 7.09 -13.64 10.56
N GLU A 136 7.65 -14.74 11.06
CA GLU A 136 6.92 -16.01 11.22
C GLU A 136 5.67 -15.88 12.12
N GLU A 137 5.72 -14.95 13.08
CA GLU A 137 4.64 -14.62 14.01
C GLU A 137 3.34 -14.21 13.29
N ILE A 138 3.38 -13.77 12.02
CA ILE A 138 2.16 -13.42 11.25
C ILE A 138 1.17 -14.59 11.18
N LYS A 139 1.66 -15.84 11.27
CA LYS A 139 0.84 -17.05 11.28
C LYS A 139 -0.14 -17.12 12.46
N GLU A 140 0.15 -16.41 13.55
CA GLU A 140 -0.75 -16.30 14.70
C GLU A 140 -2.08 -15.60 14.36
N LEU A 141 -2.11 -14.81 13.27
CA LEU A 141 -3.32 -14.11 12.83
C LEU A 141 -4.21 -14.96 11.91
N ILE A 142 -3.72 -16.10 11.44
CA ILE A 142 -4.48 -17.03 10.58
C ILE A 142 -5.32 -17.92 11.50
N LYS A 143 -6.64 -17.78 11.44
CA LYS A 143 -7.60 -18.60 12.21
C LYS A 143 -8.02 -19.85 11.45
#